data_AF-A0A2D5RZZ3-F1
#
_entry.id   AF-A0A2D5RZZ3-F1
#
_cell.length_a   1.000
_cell.length_b   1.000
_cell.length_c   1.000
_cell.angle_alpha   90.00
_cell.angle_beta   90.00
_cell.angle_gamma   90.00
#
_symmetry.space_group_name_H-M   'P 1'
#
loop_
_entity.id
_entity.type
_entity.pdbx_description
1 polymer ?
#
loop_
_entity_poly.entity_id
_entity_poly.type
_entity_poly.pdbx_seq_one_letter_code
_entity_poly.pdbx_strand_id
1 'polypeptide(L)'
;MHAIKPINKEFAWIISPYRDLVDKASVRTWLEAKVKTYNAKFVCVHDAEASFSLYEGLDFARTLAKTINHKNYIYLESRNEGVVFVHIKNGKVIEDRLVGLVSLFSTLEFIIQTSEESELNYQIGYFGLVSKDIDNNIFSLLKELSGEQGSFRELSVSHFESIEISDLTDDQLFYFIEYKNAVRDLADTKTQNLTFMVIAIVALIVWMFSADIFNLEKKKERVVLVDDFKEYTQLLLNGDSFSARLAQDFRIHKLLVNELPNWKLYKVSHTKESIEYRLIPQSHMATLSVLALFADNYGMALLNDSNGVGIVASVDKQPVYKLESEIRRFPLEELTTNIIDIESNITPFATIRVKKTDDYNEWSSRELSIVFNGASNHELLRLAAIVDGYPERYPAFFSACQSQGCSYDVSPQGIISGAINFTIYGTSLRGNSNG
;
A
#
# COMPACT_ATOMS: atom_id res chain seq x y z
N MET A 1 -1.53 -7.81 1.92
CA MET A 1 -0.98 -8.85 2.81
C MET A 1 -1.32 -10.19 2.21
N HIS A 2 -0.38 -11.13 2.16
CA HIS A 2 -0.61 -12.46 1.60
C HIS A 2 -0.34 -13.51 2.67
N ALA A 3 -1.30 -14.43 2.84
CA ALA A 3 -1.12 -15.63 3.62
C ALA A 3 -0.87 -16.78 2.63
N ILE A 4 0.25 -17.46 2.78
CA ILE A 4 0.64 -18.61 1.97
C ILE A 4 0.66 -19.81 2.89
N LYS A 5 -0.27 -20.75 2.68
CA LYS A 5 -0.29 -22.02 3.42
C LYS A 5 0.45 -23.09 2.61
N PRO A 6 1.59 -23.59 3.08
CA PRO A 6 2.25 -24.73 2.44
C PRO A 6 1.35 -25.96 2.49
N ILE A 7 1.43 -26.82 1.46
CA ILE A 7 0.54 -27.97 1.24
C ILE A 7 0.52 -28.94 2.44
N ASN A 8 1.58 -28.93 3.27
CA ASN A 8 1.77 -29.88 4.38
C ASN A 8 1.99 -29.21 5.75
N LYS A 9 1.61 -27.94 5.95
CA LYS A 9 1.81 -27.26 7.25
C LYS A 9 0.48 -26.86 7.88
N GLU A 10 0.38 -27.04 9.20
CA GLU A 10 -0.84 -26.73 9.97
C GLU A 10 -1.13 -25.22 10.04
N PHE A 11 -0.09 -24.40 9.83
CA PHE A 11 -0.12 -22.96 9.91
C PHE A 11 0.07 -22.29 8.54
N ALA A 12 -0.25 -21.00 8.46
CA ALA A 12 0.03 -20.16 7.29
C ALA A 12 1.28 -19.30 7.53
N TRP A 13 2.14 -19.23 6.53
CA TRP A 13 3.18 -18.20 6.45
C TRP A 13 2.56 -16.90 5.98
N ILE A 14 2.90 -15.81 6.64
CA ILE A 14 2.40 -14.47 6.34
C ILE A 14 3.53 -13.63 5.79
N ILE A 15 3.27 -13.01 4.64
CA ILE A 15 4.08 -11.93 4.07
C ILE A 15 3.37 -10.61 4.37
N SER A 16 4.07 -9.74 5.10
CA SER A 16 3.54 -8.55 5.75
C SER A 16 4.37 -7.31 5.40
N PRO A 17 4.02 -6.60 4.31
CA PRO A 17 4.71 -5.37 3.94
C PRO A 17 4.51 -4.21 4.93
N TYR A 18 3.56 -4.35 5.85
CA TYR A 18 3.23 -3.33 6.84
C TYR A 18 4.05 -3.56 8.10
N ARG A 19 5.17 -2.85 8.20
CA ARG A 19 6.08 -2.88 9.33
C ARG A 19 6.34 -1.47 9.82
N ASP A 20 6.48 -1.29 11.12
CA ASP A 20 6.84 -0.02 11.73
C ASP A 20 7.70 -0.22 12.98
N LEU A 21 8.39 0.86 13.37
CA LEU A 21 8.97 0.99 14.70
C LEU A 21 7.89 1.36 15.72
N VAL A 22 7.88 0.63 16.83
CA VAL A 22 6.96 0.84 17.95
C VAL A 22 7.29 2.15 18.66
N ASP A 23 6.32 3.04 18.76
CA ASP A 23 6.41 4.18 19.67
C ASP A 23 6.23 3.70 21.13
N LYS A 24 7.35 3.67 21.85
CA LYS A 24 7.41 3.19 23.25
C LYS A 24 6.68 4.11 24.22
N ALA A 25 6.48 5.39 23.90
CA ALA A 25 5.82 6.34 24.80
C ALA A 25 4.31 6.10 24.88
N SER A 26 3.71 5.53 23.83
CA SER A 26 2.26 5.39 23.70
C SER A 26 1.83 4.09 22.98
N VAL A 27 2.51 2.97 23.25
CA VAL A 27 2.38 1.68 22.52
C VAL A 27 0.93 1.30 22.20
N ARG A 28 0.00 1.44 23.15
CA ARG A 28 -1.41 1.12 22.93
C ARG A 28 -2.07 2.04 21.89
N THR A 29 -1.99 3.35 22.09
CA THR A 29 -2.56 4.34 21.18
C THR A 29 -1.90 4.26 19.80
N TRP A 30 -0.60 4.01 19.77
CA TRP A 30 0.15 3.78 18.55
C TRP A 30 -0.31 2.49 17.82
N LEU A 31 -0.46 1.37 18.53
CA LEU A 31 -0.98 0.11 17.97
C LEU A 31 -2.41 0.28 17.45
N GLU A 32 -3.28 0.93 18.22
CA GLU A 32 -4.65 1.29 17.84
C GLU A 32 -4.67 2.06 16.50
N ALA A 33 -3.82 3.09 16.38
CA ALA A 33 -3.72 3.90 15.17
C ALA A 33 -3.16 3.11 13.97
N LYS A 34 -2.12 2.30 14.18
CA LYS A 34 -1.47 1.55 13.10
C LYS A 34 -2.31 0.39 12.59
N VAL A 35 -2.97 -0.35 13.48
CA VAL A 35 -3.91 -1.41 13.10
C VAL A 35 -5.04 -0.84 12.25
N LYS A 36 -5.54 0.35 12.59
CA LYS A 36 -6.52 1.02 11.74
C LYS A 36 -5.94 1.47 10.40
N THR A 37 -4.76 2.09 10.42
CA THR A 37 -4.07 2.57 9.21
C THR A 37 -3.82 1.45 8.20
N TYR A 38 -3.46 0.26 8.68
CA TYR A 38 -3.19 -0.90 7.83
C TYR A 38 -4.39 -1.82 7.63
N ASN A 39 -5.56 -1.45 8.16
CA ASN A 39 -6.75 -2.30 8.22
C ASN A 39 -6.42 -3.72 8.72
N ALA A 40 -5.55 -3.83 9.72
CA ALA A 40 -5.05 -5.10 10.21
C ALA A 40 -6.03 -5.71 11.22
N LYS A 41 -5.97 -7.03 11.37
CA LYS A 41 -6.66 -7.77 12.43
C LYS A 41 -5.68 -8.40 13.41
N PHE A 42 -4.49 -8.72 12.92
CA PHE A 42 -3.44 -9.37 13.66
C PHE A 42 -2.19 -8.50 13.65
N VAL A 43 -1.42 -8.59 14.72
CA VAL A 43 -0.16 -7.87 14.90
C VAL A 43 0.91 -8.84 15.41
N CYS A 44 2.14 -8.66 14.93
CA CYS A 44 3.32 -9.31 15.48
C CYS A 44 4.24 -8.22 16.00
N VAL A 45 4.57 -8.22 17.30
CA VAL A 45 5.43 -7.19 17.92
C VAL A 45 6.69 -7.86 18.45
N HIS A 46 7.87 -7.37 18.05
CA HIS A 46 9.16 -7.88 18.51
C HIS A 46 10.27 -6.82 18.41
N ASP A 47 11.15 -6.72 19.39
CA ASP A 47 12.33 -5.81 19.39
C ASP A 47 12.04 -4.35 18.98
N ALA A 48 10.93 -3.79 19.48
CA ALA A 48 10.45 -2.45 19.13
C ALA A 48 10.10 -2.25 17.65
N GLU A 49 9.82 -3.34 16.96
CA GLU A 49 9.22 -3.34 15.63
C GLU A 49 7.87 -4.07 15.71
N ALA A 50 6.90 -3.64 14.90
CA ALA A 50 5.67 -4.37 14.70
C ALA A 50 5.46 -4.66 13.23
N SER A 51 4.84 -5.80 12.94
CA SER A 51 4.29 -6.17 11.65
C SER A 51 2.77 -6.29 11.77
N PHE A 52 2.04 -6.03 10.70
CA PHE A 52 0.58 -6.03 10.70
C PHE A 52 0.00 -6.93 9.61
N SER A 53 -1.03 -7.71 9.95
CA SER A 53 -1.64 -8.67 9.05
C SER A 53 -3.17 -8.72 9.16
N LEU A 54 -3.82 -9.09 8.06
CA LEU A 54 -5.24 -9.44 7.99
C LEU A 54 -5.52 -10.88 8.41
N TYR A 55 -4.47 -11.71 8.41
CA TYR A 55 -4.52 -13.14 8.63
C TYR A 55 -3.67 -13.54 9.83
N GLU A 56 -4.14 -14.57 10.53
CA GLU A 56 -3.37 -15.28 11.54
C GLU A 56 -2.29 -16.15 10.88
N GLY A 57 -1.14 -16.28 11.53
CA GLY A 57 -0.05 -17.14 11.05
C GLY A 57 1.31 -16.69 11.59
N LEU A 58 2.37 -17.12 10.91
CA LEU A 58 3.75 -16.76 11.25
C LEU A 58 4.31 -15.72 10.27
N ASP A 59 5.00 -14.70 10.79
CA ASP A 59 5.74 -13.72 10.01
C ASP A 59 6.96 -14.39 9.36
N PHE A 60 6.80 -14.76 8.09
CA PHE A 60 7.81 -15.51 7.35
C PHE A 60 9.13 -14.75 7.26
N ALA A 61 9.09 -13.45 6.96
CA ALA A 61 10.32 -12.69 6.76
C ALA A 61 11.10 -12.52 8.07
N ARG A 62 10.43 -12.33 9.22
CA ARG A 62 11.13 -12.30 10.53
C ARG A 62 11.72 -13.66 10.87
N THR A 63 10.96 -14.73 10.69
CA THR A 63 11.48 -16.09 10.92
C THR A 63 12.65 -16.39 9.99
N LEU A 64 12.56 -15.99 8.72
CA LEU A 64 13.66 -16.12 7.77
C LEU A 64 14.89 -15.35 8.26
N ALA A 65 14.73 -14.08 8.66
CA ALA A 65 15.84 -13.26 9.15
C ALA A 65 16.55 -13.83 10.39
N LYS A 66 15.85 -14.57 11.26
CA LYS A 66 16.45 -15.25 12.41
C LYS A 66 17.07 -16.61 12.10
N THR A 67 16.59 -17.29 11.06
CA THR A 67 17.07 -18.62 10.66
C THR A 67 18.25 -18.55 9.72
N ILE A 68 18.34 -17.50 8.90
CA ILE A 68 19.50 -17.28 8.04
C ILE A 68 20.67 -16.69 8.85
N ASN A 69 21.88 -17.25 8.67
CA ASN A 69 23.09 -16.74 9.31
C ASN A 69 23.79 -15.67 8.46
N HIS A 70 23.04 -14.70 7.92
CA HIS A 70 23.56 -13.62 7.10
C HIS A 70 22.86 -12.30 7.40
N LYS A 71 23.67 -11.24 7.58
CA LYS A 71 23.16 -9.91 7.91
C LYS A 71 22.46 -9.23 6.73
N ASN A 72 22.99 -9.39 5.52
CA ASN A 72 22.42 -8.82 4.29
C ASN A 72 21.97 -9.97 3.40
N TYR A 73 20.66 -10.13 3.23
CA TYR A 73 20.09 -11.24 2.49
C TYR A 73 18.88 -10.82 1.68
N ILE A 74 18.77 -11.37 0.48
CA ILE A 74 17.58 -11.23 -0.38
C ILE A 74 17.04 -12.62 -0.67
N TYR A 75 15.75 -12.81 -0.43
CA TYR A 75 15.02 -14.01 -0.82
C TYR A 75 14.08 -13.70 -1.97
N LEU A 76 14.07 -14.60 -2.96
CA LEU A 76 13.14 -14.56 -4.07
C LEU A 76 12.47 -15.91 -4.28
N GLU A 77 11.16 -15.95 -4.44
CA GLU A 77 10.49 -17.18 -4.81
C GLU A 77 9.32 -16.95 -5.76
N SER A 78 9.33 -17.68 -6.88
CA SER A 78 8.22 -17.64 -7.84
C SER A 78 7.00 -18.34 -7.25
N ARG A 79 5.85 -17.68 -7.32
CA ARG A 79 4.53 -18.19 -6.96
C ARG A 79 3.55 -17.83 -8.07
N ASN A 80 2.40 -18.51 -8.09
CA ASN A 80 1.35 -18.26 -9.11
C ASN A 80 0.89 -16.80 -9.15
N GLU A 81 0.94 -16.11 -8.01
CA GLU A 81 0.46 -14.73 -7.86
C GLU A 81 1.56 -13.67 -8.05
N GLY A 82 2.82 -14.09 -8.25
CA GLY A 82 3.97 -13.19 -8.37
C GLY A 82 5.24 -13.76 -7.72
N VAL A 83 6.21 -12.90 -7.46
CA VAL A 83 7.47 -13.27 -6.78
C VAL A 83 7.39 -12.80 -5.34
N VAL A 84 7.57 -13.72 -4.39
CA VAL A 84 7.81 -13.35 -2.99
C VAL A 84 9.20 -12.74 -2.93
N PHE A 85 9.28 -11.50 -2.48
CA PHE A 85 10.51 -10.77 -2.26
C PHE A 85 10.67 -10.47 -0.78
N VAL A 86 11.81 -10.82 -0.19
CA VAL A 86 12.19 -10.44 1.17
C VAL A 86 13.56 -9.80 1.13
N HIS A 87 13.68 -8.60 1.68
CA HIS A 87 14.92 -7.86 1.81
C HIS A 87 15.30 -7.72 3.28
N ILE A 88 16.47 -8.25 3.63
CA ILE A 88 17.04 -8.22 4.96
C ILE A 88 18.36 -7.46 4.89
N LYS A 89 18.51 -6.44 5.73
CA LYS A 89 19.74 -5.65 5.86
C LYS A 89 20.11 -5.53 7.33
N ASN A 90 21.38 -5.76 7.65
CA ASN A 90 21.88 -5.78 9.02
C ASN A 90 21.10 -6.69 9.98
N GLY A 91 20.57 -7.82 9.48
CA GLY A 91 19.79 -8.80 10.23
C GLY A 91 18.35 -8.38 10.52
N LYS A 92 17.90 -7.26 9.92
CA LYS A 92 16.53 -6.75 10.06
C LYS A 92 15.78 -6.87 8.75
N VAL A 93 14.50 -7.23 8.84
CA VAL A 93 13.60 -7.22 7.68
C VAL A 93 13.33 -5.77 7.33
N ILE A 94 13.78 -5.34 6.15
CA ILE A 94 13.51 -4.02 5.61
C ILE A 94 12.16 -4.04 4.91
N GLU A 95 11.93 -5.03 4.06
CA GLU A 95 10.65 -5.24 3.41
C GLU A 95 10.40 -6.71 3.07
N ASP A 96 9.13 -7.08 2.99
CA ASP A 96 8.66 -8.33 2.43
C ASP A 96 7.32 -8.15 1.72
N ARG A 97 7.22 -8.63 0.49
CA ARG A 97 6.03 -8.45 -0.34
C ARG A 97 5.94 -9.50 -1.43
N LEU A 98 4.73 -9.66 -1.96
CA LEU A 98 4.50 -10.36 -3.21
C LEU A 98 4.48 -9.32 -4.33
N VAL A 99 5.37 -9.44 -5.30
CA VAL A 99 5.57 -8.44 -6.36
C VAL A 99 5.49 -9.05 -7.76
N GLY A 100 5.00 -8.27 -8.72
CA GLY A 100 5.16 -8.61 -10.13
C GLY A 100 6.60 -8.40 -10.59
N LEU A 101 6.96 -9.02 -11.71
CA LEU A 101 8.33 -8.99 -12.27
C LEU A 101 8.83 -7.58 -12.58
N VAL A 102 7.96 -6.72 -13.14
CA VAL A 102 8.30 -5.32 -13.43
C VAL A 102 8.59 -4.55 -12.15
N SER A 103 7.78 -4.74 -11.10
CA SER A 103 7.99 -4.11 -9.80
C SER A 103 9.24 -4.63 -9.11
N LEU A 104 9.54 -5.92 -9.25
CA LEU A 104 10.79 -6.50 -8.74
C LEU A 104 12.00 -5.81 -9.37
N PHE A 105 12.02 -5.62 -10.69
CA PHE A 105 13.11 -4.93 -11.38
C PHE A 105 13.35 -3.53 -10.79
N SER A 106 12.32 -2.68 -10.72
CA SER A 106 12.46 -1.33 -10.16
C SER A 106 12.84 -1.33 -8.67
N THR A 107 12.43 -2.33 -7.91
CA THR A 107 12.83 -2.49 -6.50
C THR A 107 14.34 -2.75 -6.39
N LEU A 108 14.85 -3.67 -7.21
CA LEU A 108 16.26 -4.03 -7.19
C LEU A 108 17.13 -2.86 -7.67
N GLU A 109 16.71 -2.13 -8.71
CA GLU A 109 17.40 -0.90 -9.16
C GLU A 109 17.46 0.13 -8.04
N PHE A 110 16.35 0.35 -7.33
CA PHE A 110 16.31 1.30 -6.24
C PHE A 110 17.26 0.91 -5.10
N ILE A 111 17.32 -0.37 -4.73
CA ILE A 111 18.26 -0.84 -3.70
C ILE A 111 19.70 -0.60 -4.13
N ILE A 112 20.04 -0.82 -5.40
CA ILE A 112 21.38 -0.54 -5.94
C ILE A 112 21.68 0.95 -5.86
N GLN A 113 20.80 1.80 -6.37
CA GLN A 113 21.00 3.25 -6.45
C GLN A 113 21.11 3.93 -5.08
N THR A 114 20.48 3.36 -4.05
CA THR A 114 20.45 3.91 -2.69
C THR A 114 21.46 3.29 -1.75
N SER A 115 22.12 2.20 -2.15
CA SER A 115 23.19 1.59 -1.36
C SER A 115 24.53 2.22 -1.75
N GLU A 116 25.39 2.47 -0.76
CA GLU A 116 26.79 2.75 -1.07
C GLU A 116 27.42 1.48 -1.68
N GLU A 117 28.37 1.62 -2.63
CA GLU A 117 29.01 0.46 -3.28
C GLU A 117 29.62 -0.53 -2.26
N SER A 118 30.10 -0.03 -1.12
CA SER A 118 30.64 -0.85 -0.03
C SER A 118 29.60 -1.71 0.71
N GLU A 119 28.31 -1.39 0.57
CA GLU A 119 27.18 -2.09 1.19
C GLU A 119 26.53 -3.15 0.28
N LEU A 120 26.88 -3.18 -1.01
CA LEU A 120 26.40 -4.14 -2.01
C LEU A 120 27.09 -5.50 -1.81
N ASN A 121 26.75 -6.20 -0.74
CA ASN A 121 27.28 -7.54 -0.42
C ASN A 121 26.16 -8.45 0.07
N TYR A 122 25.13 -8.63 -0.77
CA TYR A 122 23.97 -9.46 -0.41
C TYR A 122 24.21 -10.94 -0.70
N GLN A 123 23.76 -11.76 0.23
CA GLN A 123 23.54 -13.18 -0.01
C GLN A 123 22.14 -13.36 -0.59
N ILE A 124 22.03 -13.93 -1.78
CA ILE A 124 20.77 -14.00 -2.52
C ILE A 124 20.42 -15.46 -2.77
N GLY A 125 19.30 -15.89 -2.19
CA GLY A 125 18.70 -17.19 -2.46
C GLY A 125 17.44 -17.03 -3.28
N TYR A 126 17.31 -17.82 -4.33
CA TYR A 126 16.09 -17.85 -5.12
C TYR A 126 15.53 -19.24 -5.37
N PHE A 127 14.22 -19.40 -5.43
CA PHE A 127 13.55 -20.67 -5.71
C PHE A 127 12.49 -20.55 -6.82
N GLY A 128 12.47 -21.51 -7.74
CA GLY A 128 11.43 -21.61 -8.78
C GLY A 128 11.44 -20.46 -9.81
N LEU A 129 12.50 -19.66 -9.83
CA LEU A 129 12.72 -18.59 -10.81
C LEU A 129 13.25 -19.22 -12.12
N VAL A 130 12.36 -19.64 -13.01
CA VAL A 130 12.78 -20.21 -14.31
C VAL A 130 13.26 -19.07 -15.21
N SER A 131 14.36 -19.28 -15.95
CA SER A 131 14.97 -18.28 -16.85
C SER A 131 14.04 -17.72 -17.93
N LYS A 132 12.88 -18.34 -18.18
CA LYS A 132 11.85 -17.83 -19.10
C LYS A 132 10.93 -16.79 -18.46
N ASP A 133 10.84 -16.79 -17.13
CA ASP A 133 9.93 -15.92 -16.37
C ASP A 133 10.63 -14.67 -15.85
N ILE A 134 11.96 -14.62 -15.89
CA ILE A 134 12.75 -13.47 -15.42
C ILE A 134 13.63 -12.96 -16.54
N ASP A 135 13.48 -11.66 -16.82
CA ASP A 135 14.32 -10.93 -17.76
C ASP A 135 15.80 -11.04 -17.34
N ASN A 136 16.70 -11.21 -18.32
CA ASN A 136 18.15 -11.21 -18.12
C ASN A 136 18.62 -9.99 -17.31
N ASN A 137 17.88 -8.88 -17.40
CA ASN A 137 18.12 -7.66 -16.66
C ASN A 137 17.97 -7.85 -15.13
N ILE A 138 16.96 -8.58 -14.65
CA ILE A 138 16.79 -8.85 -13.20
C ILE A 138 17.94 -9.70 -12.68
N PHE A 139 18.36 -10.74 -13.41
CA PHE A 139 19.53 -11.53 -13.04
C PHE A 139 20.82 -10.69 -12.99
N SER A 140 20.94 -9.69 -13.87
CA SER A 140 22.05 -8.74 -13.83
C SER A 140 22.04 -7.91 -12.55
N LEU A 141 20.89 -7.33 -12.19
CA LEU A 141 20.75 -6.54 -10.96
C LEU A 141 21.02 -7.38 -9.70
N LEU A 142 20.57 -8.63 -9.67
CA LEU A 142 20.84 -9.52 -8.54
C LEU A 142 22.33 -9.85 -8.41
N LYS A 143 23.04 -10.03 -9.53
CA LYS A 143 24.50 -10.20 -9.51
C LYS A 143 25.20 -8.94 -8.99
N GLU A 144 24.75 -7.76 -9.41
CA GLU A 144 25.28 -6.49 -8.94
C GLU A 144 25.08 -6.31 -7.42
N LEU A 145 23.86 -6.58 -6.92
CA LEU A 145 23.56 -6.56 -5.48
C LEU A 145 24.40 -7.55 -4.67
N SER A 146 24.78 -8.69 -5.24
CA SER A 146 25.65 -9.63 -4.55
C SER A 146 27.08 -9.09 -4.38
N GLY A 147 27.54 -8.19 -5.26
CA GLY A 147 28.89 -7.64 -5.21
C GLY A 147 29.98 -8.71 -5.24
N GLU A 148 31.17 -8.37 -4.73
CA GLU A 148 32.33 -9.27 -4.74
C GLU A 148 32.27 -10.37 -3.66
N GLN A 149 31.65 -10.08 -2.50
CA GLN A 149 31.65 -10.99 -1.34
C GLN A 149 30.30 -11.66 -1.08
N GLY A 150 29.23 -11.22 -1.74
CA GLY A 150 27.94 -11.87 -1.68
C GLY A 150 27.90 -13.17 -2.49
N SER A 151 26.73 -13.78 -2.56
CA SER A 151 26.51 -14.90 -3.46
C SER A 151 25.12 -14.84 -4.05
N PHE A 152 24.98 -15.40 -5.24
CA PHE A 152 23.73 -15.49 -5.96
C PHE A 152 23.49 -16.95 -6.32
N ARG A 153 22.51 -17.60 -5.69
CA ARG A 153 22.28 -19.04 -5.83
C ARG A 153 20.82 -19.44 -5.91
N GLU A 154 20.56 -20.41 -6.77
CA GLU A 154 19.30 -21.17 -6.76
C GLU A 154 19.26 -22.07 -5.53
N LEU A 155 18.14 -22.08 -4.85
CA LEU A 155 17.84 -22.96 -3.74
C LEU A 155 17.26 -24.25 -4.31
N SER A 156 17.68 -25.39 -3.75
CA SER A 156 17.14 -26.70 -4.13
C SER A 156 15.73 -26.94 -3.58
N VAL A 157 15.29 -26.15 -2.60
CA VAL A 157 13.99 -26.24 -1.93
C VAL A 157 13.51 -24.86 -1.49
N SER A 158 12.19 -24.64 -1.51
CA SER A 158 11.54 -23.44 -1.00
C SER A 158 11.79 -23.25 0.50
N HIS A 159 12.08 -22.04 0.96
CA HIS A 159 12.18 -21.77 2.40
C HIS A 159 10.82 -21.86 3.12
N PHE A 160 9.71 -21.63 2.43
CA PHE A 160 8.38 -21.87 3.02
C PHE A 160 8.17 -23.36 3.36
N GLU A 161 8.79 -24.25 2.58
CA GLU A 161 8.72 -25.70 2.75
C GLU A 161 9.80 -26.20 3.70
N SER A 162 11.04 -25.73 3.56
CA SER A 162 12.19 -26.24 4.31
C SER A 162 12.28 -25.78 5.76
N ILE A 163 11.68 -24.64 6.13
CA ILE A 163 11.70 -24.14 7.52
C ILE A 163 10.63 -24.88 8.33
N GLU A 164 10.99 -25.90 9.08
CA GLU A 164 10.07 -26.64 9.96
C GLU A 164 9.91 -25.94 11.30
N ILE A 165 8.67 -25.68 11.75
CA ILE A 165 8.42 -25.02 13.05
C ILE A 165 9.02 -25.82 14.21
N SER A 166 8.98 -27.15 14.14
CA SER A 166 9.49 -28.03 15.20
C SER A 166 10.99 -27.86 15.46
N ASP A 167 11.72 -27.34 14.49
CA ASP A 167 13.16 -27.13 14.57
C ASP A 167 13.52 -25.69 15.01
N LEU A 168 12.52 -24.82 15.14
CA LEU A 168 12.70 -23.43 15.55
C LEU A 168 12.63 -23.28 17.06
N THR A 169 13.48 -22.42 17.61
CA THR A 169 13.39 -21.98 19.00
C THR A 169 12.33 -20.88 19.15
N ASP A 170 11.86 -20.64 20.38
CA ASP A 170 10.82 -19.66 20.66
C ASP A 170 11.17 -18.23 20.18
N ASP A 171 12.45 -17.87 20.16
CA ASP A 171 12.95 -16.57 19.69
C ASP A 171 13.06 -16.47 18.14
N GLN A 172 12.72 -17.54 17.43
CA GLN A 172 12.65 -17.61 15.97
C GLN A 172 11.20 -17.70 15.45
N LEU A 173 10.23 -17.81 16.36
CA LEU A 173 8.81 -17.94 16.04
C LEU A 173 8.08 -16.61 16.24
N PHE A 174 7.59 -16.03 15.15
CA PHE A 174 6.97 -14.71 15.12
C PHE A 174 5.50 -14.80 14.76
N TYR A 175 4.63 -14.89 15.77
CA TYR A 175 3.19 -15.06 15.56
C TYR A 175 2.46 -13.73 15.33
N PHE A 176 1.50 -13.78 14.41
CA PHE A 176 0.46 -12.78 14.27
C PHE A 176 -0.69 -13.10 15.21
N ILE A 177 -0.81 -12.33 16.29
CA ILE A 177 -1.88 -12.46 17.29
C ILE A 177 -2.99 -11.45 17.03
N GLU A 178 -4.24 -11.78 17.36
CA GLU A 178 -5.34 -10.81 17.22
C GLU A 178 -5.03 -9.54 18.01
N TYR A 179 -5.14 -8.39 17.35
CA TYR A 179 -4.83 -7.10 17.94
C TYR A 179 -5.64 -6.81 19.22
N LYS A 180 -6.89 -7.27 19.29
CA LYS A 180 -7.73 -7.12 20.50
C LYS A 180 -7.12 -7.82 21.71
N ASN A 181 -6.50 -8.98 21.50
CA ASN A 181 -5.79 -9.70 22.55
C ASN A 181 -4.53 -8.95 22.92
N ALA A 182 -3.74 -8.50 21.93
CA ALA A 182 -2.55 -7.69 22.17
C ALA A 182 -2.84 -6.42 23.01
N VAL A 183 -3.95 -5.73 22.77
CA VAL A 183 -4.35 -4.54 23.55
C VAL A 183 -4.92 -4.88 24.92
N ARG A 184 -5.69 -5.96 25.04
CA ARG A 184 -6.19 -6.43 26.35
C ARG A 184 -5.02 -6.77 27.28
N ASP A 185 -4.01 -7.44 26.75
CA ASP A 185 -2.83 -7.85 27.51
C ASP A 185 -1.94 -6.63 27.87
N LEU A 186 -1.95 -5.57 27.04
CA LEU A 186 -1.38 -4.27 27.39
C LEU A 186 -2.19 -3.50 28.45
N ALA A 187 -3.49 -3.75 28.60
CA ALA A 187 -4.36 -3.05 29.55
C ALA A 187 -4.29 -3.63 30.98
N ASP A 188 -3.84 -4.88 31.15
CA ASP A 188 -3.70 -5.53 32.46
C ASP A 188 -2.44 -5.10 33.24
N THR A 189 -1.54 -4.33 32.62
CA THR A 189 -0.29 -3.86 33.24
C THR A 189 -0.49 -2.55 34.00
N LYS A 190 -1.19 -2.64 35.13
CA LYS A 190 -1.17 -1.61 36.19
C LYS A 190 0.19 -1.59 36.93
N THR A 191 1.32 -1.59 36.20
CA THR A 191 2.67 -1.32 36.74
C THR A 191 3.60 -0.80 35.62
N GLN A 192 3.57 0.51 35.40
CA GLN A 192 4.41 1.27 34.46
C GLN A 192 5.91 1.34 34.84
N ASN A 193 6.53 0.26 35.34
CA ASN A 193 7.92 0.33 35.84
C ASN A 193 8.82 -0.88 35.55
N LEU A 194 8.64 -1.60 34.45
CA LEU A 194 9.68 -2.56 34.01
C LEU A 194 9.85 -2.60 32.49
N THR A 195 10.68 -1.68 32.01
CA THR A 195 11.18 -1.52 30.64
C THR A 195 12.06 -2.70 30.16
N PHE A 196 11.88 -3.93 30.67
CA PHE A 196 12.74 -5.08 30.32
C PHE A 196 12.04 -6.45 30.20
N MET A 197 10.71 -6.55 30.30
CA MET A 197 10.00 -7.84 30.29
C MET A 197 8.85 -7.96 29.28
N VAL A 198 8.75 -7.09 28.28
CA VAL A 198 7.76 -7.25 27.20
C VAL A 198 8.24 -8.23 26.11
N ILE A 199 9.52 -8.63 26.15
CA ILE A 199 10.13 -9.57 25.18
C ILE A 199 9.79 -11.04 25.49
N ALA A 200 9.27 -11.38 26.69
CA ALA A 200 9.04 -12.78 27.10
C ALA A 200 7.55 -13.19 27.25
N ILE A 201 6.59 -12.25 27.24
CA ILE A 201 5.20 -12.56 27.64
C ILE A 201 4.35 -13.11 26.48
N VAL A 202 4.71 -12.85 25.22
CA VAL A 202 3.99 -13.41 24.05
C VAL A 202 4.27 -14.92 23.89
N ALA A 203 5.45 -15.41 24.31
CA ALA A 203 5.78 -16.83 24.28
C ALA A 203 5.06 -17.66 25.38
N LEU A 204 4.70 -17.04 26.50
CA LEU A 204 4.11 -17.74 27.66
C LEU A 204 2.58 -17.92 27.55
N ILE A 205 1.89 -17.07 26.78
CA ILE A 205 0.43 -17.10 26.60
C ILE A 205 -0.01 -18.22 25.64
N VAL A 206 0.83 -18.62 24.68
CA VAL A 206 0.54 -19.76 23.79
C VAL A 206 0.52 -21.09 24.54
N TRP A 207 1.22 -21.20 25.69
CA TRP A 207 1.23 -22.41 26.50
C TRP A 207 0.06 -22.51 27.51
N MET A 208 -0.58 -21.38 27.91
CA MET A 208 -1.66 -21.41 28.92
C MET A 208 -3.08 -21.62 28.37
N PHE A 209 -3.33 -21.47 27.07
CA PHE A 209 -4.69 -21.54 26.50
C PHE A 209 -4.99 -22.77 25.64
N SER A 210 -4.24 -23.87 25.84
CA SER A 210 -4.55 -25.19 25.24
C SER A 210 -5.47 -26.06 26.10
N ALA A 211 -6.10 -25.53 27.15
CA ALA A 211 -7.09 -26.26 27.95
C ALA A 211 -8.22 -25.34 28.44
N ASP A 212 -9.34 -25.42 27.73
CA ASP A 212 -10.71 -25.10 28.15
C ASP A 212 -11.10 -23.65 28.56
N ILE A 213 -12.36 -23.34 28.18
CA ILE A 213 -13.29 -22.31 28.69
C ILE A 213 -13.10 -20.85 28.19
N PHE A 214 -13.96 -20.41 27.25
CA PHE A 214 -15.19 -19.66 27.57
C PHE A 214 -16.01 -19.27 26.33
N ASN A 215 -17.20 -19.89 26.26
CA ASN A 215 -18.42 -19.29 25.73
C ASN A 215 -18.66 -17.92 26.38
N LEU A 216 -18.69 -16.84 25.61
CA LEU A 216 -19.23 -15.57 26.07
C LEU A 216 -20.12 -14.97 24.99
N GLU A 217 -21.38 -14.75 25.39
CA GLU A 217 -22.51 -14.33 24.59
C GLU A 217 -22.22 -13.07 23.76
N LYS A 218 -22.60 -13.13 22.47
CA LYS A 218 -22.64 -11.99 21.56
C LYS A 218 -23.65 -10.95 22.05
N LYS A 219 -23.18 -9.87 22.67
CA LYS A 219 -23.88 -8.58 22.61
C LYS A 219 -23.54 -7.90 21.29
N LYS A 220 -24.55 -7.80 20.41
CA LYS A 220 -24.52 -6.92 19.24
C LYS A 220 -24.58 -5.47 19.72
N GLU A 221 -23.43 -4.84 19.92
CA GLU A 221 -23.36 -3.39 19.96
C GLU A 221 -23.36 -2.84 18.53
N ARG A 222 -24.25 -1.88 18.27
CA ARG A 222 -24.31 -1.10 17.04
C ARG A 222 -22.97 -0.38 16.87
N VAL A 223 -22.17 -0.81 15.89
CA VAL A 223 -20.96 -0.10 15.48
C VAL A 223 -21.39 1.23 14.85
N VAL A 224 -21.12 2.33 15.55
CA VAL A 224 -21.18 3.68 14.99
C VAL A 224 -19.86 3.93 14.25
N LEU A 225 -19.95 4.35 12.99
CA LEU A 225 -18.81 4.65 12.11
C LEU A 225 -17.87 5.68 12.76
N VAL A 226 -16.60 5.30 12.94
CA VAL A 226 -15.52 6.26 13.25
C VAL A 226 -14.63 6.38 12.01
N ASP A 227 -14.85 7.46 11.25
CA ASP A 227 -14.00 7.87 10.15
C ASP A 227 -12.85 8.73 10.69
N ASP A 228 -11.72 8.11 11.04
CA ASP A 228 -10.61 8.81 11.74
C ASP A 228 -9.86 9.83 10.88
N PHE A 229 -10.10 9.81 9.57
CA PHE A 229 -9.60 10.85 8.67
C PHE A 229 -10.69 11.83 8.29
N LYS A 230 -11.89 11.79 8.90
CA LYS A 230 -13.02 12.64 8.49
C LYS A 230 -12.63 14.11 8.43
N GLU A 231 -11.94 14.62 9.46
CA GLU A 231 -11.49 16.02 9.47
C GLU A 231 -10.48 16.31 8.35
N TYR A 232 -9.55 15.39 8.10
CA TYR A 232 -8.53 15.53 7.07
C TYR A 232 -9.07 15.36 5.64
N THR A 233 -9.93 14.37 5.43
CA THR A 233 -10.68 14.17 4.19
C THR A 233 -11.58 15.37 3.92
N GLN A 234 -12.24 15.94 4.93
CA GLN A 234 -13.02 17.17 4.75
C GLN A 234 -12.14 18.38 4.42
N LEU A 235 -10.95 18.49 5.01
CA LEU A 235 -9.99 19.53 4.66
C LEU A 235 -9.58 19.43 3.17
N LEU A 236 -9.22 18.23 2.71
CA LEU A 236 -8.82 18.00 1.31
C LEU A 236 -9.99 18.11 0.32
N LEU A 237 -11.21 17.69 0.71
CA LEU A 237 -12.44 17.93 -0.07
C LEU A 237 -12.70 19.43 -0.30
N ASN A 238 -12.28 20.27 0.64
CA ASN A 238 -12.36 21.73 0.53
C ASN A 238 -11.16 22.35 -0.20
N GLY A 239 -10.07 21.59 -0.39
CA GLY A 239 -8.82 21.98 -1.06
C GLY A 239 -8.96 22.15 -2.59
N ASP A 240 -7.85 22.16 -3.33
CA ASP A 240 -7.90 22.36 -4.79
C ASP A 240 -8.66 21.23 -5.52
N SER A 241 -9.19 21.49 -6.72
CA SER A 241 -10.11 20.59 -7.44
C SER A 241 -9.57 19.17 -7.64
N PHE A 242 -8.28 19.04 -7.99
CA PHE A 242 -7.67 17.73 -8.15
C PHE A 242 -7.52 16.97 -6.81
N SER A 243 -7.08 17.66 -5.76
CA SER A 243 -6.99 17.10 -4.40
C SER A 243 -8.35 16.65 -3.88
N ALA A 244 -9.36 17.53 -3.99
CA ALA A 244 -10.73 17.25 -3.58
C ALA A 244 -11.29 16.03 -4.30
N ARG A 245 -10.97 15.84 -5.58
CA ARG A 245 -11.43 14.68 -6.36
C ARG A 245 -10.80 13.37 -5.90
N LEU A 246 -9.51 13.35 -5.59
CA LEU A 246 -8.84 12.16 -5.03
C LEU A 246 -9.36 11.84 -3.62
N ALA A 247 -9.63 12.86 -2.80
CA ALA A 247 -10.25 12.71 -1.48
C ALA A 247 -11.70 12.19 -1.59
N GLN A 248 -12.47 12.66 -2.57
CA GLN A 248 -13.80 12.13 -2.89
C GLN A 248 -13.73 10.66 -3.26
N ASP A 249 -12.76 10.28 -4.10
CA ASP A 249 -12.58 8.90 -4.54
C ASP A 249 -12.26 7.96 -3.37
N PHE A 250 -11.32 8.37 -2.51
CA PHE A 250 -11.04 7.68 -1.25
C PHE A 250 -12.29 7.48 -0.38
N ARG A 251 -13.11 8.54 -0.22
CA ARG A 251 -14.35 8.48 0.56
C ARG A 251 -15.33 7.47 -0.03
N ILE A 252 -15.50 7.44 -1.35
CA ILE A 252 -16.44 6.51 -2.02
C ILE A 252 -15.96 5.06 -1.91
N HIS A 253 -14.65 4.81 -2.04
CA HIS A 253 -14.07 3.48 -1.75
C HIS A 253 -14.47 2.96 -0.36
N LYS A 254 -14.37 3.82 0.66
CA LYS A 254 -14.76 3.44 2.04
C LYS A 254 -16.26 3.17 2.15
N LEU A 255 -17.10 3.97 1.51
CA LEU A 255 -18.55 3.73 1.50
C LEU A 255 -18.91 2.39 0.84
N LEU A 256 -18.31 2.10 -0.32
CA LEU A 256 -18.51 0.84 -1.04
C LEU A 256 -18.14 -0.38 -0.20
N VAL A 257 -16.95 -0.36 0.43
CA VAL A 257 -16.46 -1.48 1.27
C VAL A 257 -17.37 -1.70 2.48
N ASN A 258 -17.86 -0.63 3.10
CA ASN A 258 -18.62 -0.72 4.34
C ASN A 258 -20.10 -1.07 4.14
N GLU A 259 -20.74 -0.50 3.11
CA GLU A 259 -22.20 -0.56 2.95
C GLU A 259 -22.64 -1.54 1.87
N LEU A 260 -21.71 -1.95 0.99
CA LEU A 260 -21.96 -2.94 -0.04
C LEU A 260 -21.03 -4.16 0.11
N PRO A 261 -21.01 -4.87 1.25
CA PRO A 261 -20.08 -5.98 1.51
C PRO A 261 -20.28 -7.20 0.60
N ASN A 262 -21.41 -7.27 -0.11
CA ASN A 262 -21.69 -8.32 -1.10
C ASN A 262 -21.31 -7.90 -2.53
N TRP A 263 -20.88 -6.66 -2.73
CA TRP A 263 -20.38 -6.15 -3.99
C TRP A 263 -18.88 -5.91 -3.89
N LYS A 264 -18.18 -6.07 -5.00
CA LYS A 264 -16.75 -5.85 -5.09
C LYS A 264 -16.44 -4.88 -6.20
N LEU A 265 -15.76 -3.80 -5.84
CA LEU A 265 -15.18 -2.85 -6.78
C LEU A 265 -14.04 -3.54 -7.54
N TYR A 266 -14.08 -3.46 -8.87
CA TYR A 266 -13.02 -4.01 -9.70
C TYR A 266 -12.39 -3.00 -10.65
N LYS A 267 -13.02 -1.85 -10.87
CA LYS A 267 -12.49 -0.78 -11.72
C LYS A 267 -13.08 0.57 -11.35
N VAL A 268 -12.24 1.60 -11.39
CA VAL A 268 -12.64 3.01 -11.25
C VAL A 268 -12.18 3.78 -12.46
N SER A 269 -13.07 4.59 -13.05
CA SER A 269 -12.76 5.43 -14.20
C SER A 269 -13.10 6.89 -13.92
N HIS A 270 -12.16 7.79 -14.19
CA HIS A 270 -12.31 9.22 -14.02
C HIS A 270 -12.64 9.87 -15.36
N THR A 271 -13.80 10.51 -15.46
CA THR A 271 -14.17 11.33 -16.63
C THR A 271 -13.97 12.82 -16.32
N LYS A 272 -14.41 13.74 -17.18
CA LYS A 272 -14.37 15.17 -16.84
C LYS A 272 -15.33 15.51 -15.69
N GLU A 273 -16.52 14.90 -15.67
CA GLU A 273 -17.64 15.36 -14.84
C GLU A 273 -18.01 14.34 -13.75
N SER A 274 -17.50 13.11 -13.84
CA SER A 274 -17.88 12.01 -12.97
C SER A 274 -16.74 11.06 -12.64
N ILE A 275 -16.95 10.26 -11.59
CA ILE A 275 -16.15 9.08 -11.26
C ILE A 275 -17.07 7.87 -11.35
N GLU A 276 -16.70 6.91 -12.20
CA GLU A 276 -17.45 5.67 -12.40
C GLU A 276 -16.81 4.52 -11.63
N TYR A 277 -17.62 3.78 -10.88
CA TYR A 277 -17.21 2.65 -10.06
C TYR A 277 -17.88 1.38 -10.58
N ARG A 278 -17.11 0.45 -11.14
CA ARG A 278 -17.62 -0.81 -11.67
C ARG A 278 -17.53 -1.92 -10.64
N LEU A 279 -18.63 -2.64 -10.46
CA LEU A 279 -18.85 -3.56 -9.35
C LEU A 279 -19.23 -4.95 -9.87
N ILE A 280 -18.73 -5.99 -9.22
CA ILE A 280 -19.14 -7.38 -9.43
C ILE A 280 -19.85 -7.94 -8.19
N PRO A 281 -20.92 -8.75 -8.36
CA PRO A 281 -21.59 -9.41 -7.25
C PRO A 281 -20.72 -10.53 -6.68
N GLN A 282 -20.61 -10.62 -5.35
CA GLN A 282 -19.89 -11.69 -4.66
C GLN A 282 -20.82 -12.77 -4.08
N SER A 283 -22.11 -12.49 -3.97
CA SER A 283 -23.09 -13.44 -3.43
C SER A 283 -24.48 -13.17 -4.02
N HIS A 284 -25.41 -14.10 -3.79
CA HIS A 284 -26.82 -13.94 -4.17
C HIS A 284 -27.52 -12.76 -3.46
N MET A 285 -26.92 -12.21 -2.40
CA MET A 285 -27.41 -11.02 -1.70
C MET A 285 -27.02 -9.71 -2.41
N ALA A 286 -26.13 -9.77 -3.41
CA ALA A 286 -25.71 -8.64 -4.23
C ALA A 286 -26.74 -8.35 -5.35
N THR A 287 -27.87 -7.74 -4.97
CA THR A 287 -28.95 -7.43 -5.92
C THR A 287 -28.84 -6.00 -6.46
N LEU A 288 -29.33 -5.77 -7.68
CA LEU A 288 -29.38 -4.42 -8.27
C LEU A 288 -30.19 -3.44 -7.40
N SER A 289 -31.22 -3.91 -6.70
CA SER A 289 -32.02 -3.08 -5.79
C SER A 289 -31.21 -2.56 -4.61
N VAL A 290 -30.29 -3.37 -4.06
CA VAL A 290 -29.36 -2.93 -2.98
C VAL A 290 -28.42 -1.85 -3.51
N LEU A 291 -27.90 -2.03 -4.73
CA LEU A 291 -27.00 -1.05 -5.34
C LEU A 291 -27.73 0.25 -5.72
N ALA A 292 -28.96 0.16 -6.21
CA ALA A 292 -29.81 1.32 -6.52
C ALA A 292 -30.13 2.14 -5.26
N LEU A 293 -30.45 1.46 -4.15
CA LEU A 293 -30.70 2.13 -2.87
C LEU A 293 -29.45 2.84 -2.34
N PHE A 294 -28.29 2.19 -2.44
CA PHE A 294 -27.02 2.83 -2.08
C PHE A 294 -26.76 4.07 -2.95
N ALA A 295 -26.94 3.96 -4.27
CA ALA A 295 -26.71 5.06 -5.18
C ALA A 295 -27.61 6.26 -4.86
N ASP A 296 -28.91 6.02 -4.64
CA ASP A 296 -29.89 7.05 -4.27
C ASP A 296 -29.54 7.75 -2.94
N ASN A 297 -29.18 6.97 -1.90
CA ASN A 297 -28.81 7.50 -0.59
C ASN A 297 -27.62 8.47 -0.64
N TYR A 298 -26.72 8.29 -1.60
CA TYR A 298 -25.51 9.11 -1.76
C TYR A 298 -25.54 10.05 -2.97
N GLY A 299 -26.70 10.21 -3.61
CA GLY A 299 -26.85 11.11 -4.76
C GLY A 299 -26.03 10.67 -5.99
N MET A 300 -25.81 9.36 -6.14
CA MET A 300 -25.09 8.74 -7.26
C MET A 300 -26.08 8.12 -8.25
N ALA A 301 -25.68 7.95 -9.50
CA ALA A 301 -26.47 7.26 -10.50
C ALA A 301 -26.10 5.77 -10.59
N LEU A 302 -27.09 4.90 -10.76
CA LEU A 302 -26.86 3.49 -11.08
C LEU A 302 -26.42 3.37 -12.55
N LEU A 303 -25.38 2.59 -12.80
CA LEU A 303 -24.90 2.24 -14.13
C LEU A 303 -25.15 0.76 -14.38
N ASN A 304 -25.88 0.44 -15.45
CA ASN A 304 -26.11 -0.93 -15.89
C ASN A 304 -26.12 -0.94 -17.42
N ASP A 305 -24.97 -1.24 -18.00
CA ASP A 305 -24.75 -1.23 -19.45
C ASP A 305 -24.04 -2.52 -19.92
N SER A 306 -23.66 -2.57 -21.19
CA SER A 306 -22.94 -3.70 -21.78
C SER A 306 -21.57 -3.97 -21.14
N ASN A 307 -21.00 -3.01 -20.42
CA ASN A 307 -19.70 -3.11 -19.76
C ASN A 307 -19.83 -3.52 -18.28
N GLY A 308 -21.07 -3.74 -17.80
CA GLY A 308 -21.37 -4.29 -16.49
C GLY A 308 -22.16 -3.34 -15.60
N VAL A 309 -22.18 -3.68 -14.31
CA VAL A 309 -22.93 -2.96 -13.29
C VAL A 309 -21.98 -2.03 -12.52
N GLY A 310 -22.47 -0.87 -12.11
CA GLY A 310 -21.69 0.09 -11.36
C GLY A 310 -22.52 1.25 -10.82
N ILE A 311 -21.82 2.25 -10.30
CA ILE A 311 -22.38 3.52 -9.88
C ILE A 311 -21.53 4.67 -10.40
N VAL A 312 -22.14 5.83 -10.57
CA VAL A 312 -21.50 7.05 -11.06
C VAL A 312 -21.72 8.15 -10.06
N ALA A 313 -20.62 8.70 -9.54
CA ALA A 313 -20.64 9.88 -8.69
C ALA A 313 -20.27 11.12 -9.49
N SER A 314 -21.02 12.20 -9.35
CA SER A 314 -20.62 13.52 -9.85
C SER A 314 -19.43 14.05 -9.05
N VAL A 315 -18.53 14.81 -9.68
CA VAL A 315 -17.39 15.40 -8.97
C VAL A 315 -17.85 16.56 -8.09
N ASP A 316 -17.51 16.53 -6.80
CA ASP A 316 -17.97 17.48 -5.78
C ASP A 316 -17.46 18.92 -6.04
N LYS A 317 -16.24 19.05 -6.57
CA LYS A 317 -15.61 20.35 -6.87
C LYS A 317 -15.10 20.38 -8.30
N GLN A 318 -15.75 21.17 -9.14
CA GLN A 318 -15.29 21.40 -10.51
C GLN A 318 -14.13 22.39 -10.50
N PRO A 319 -13.11 22.17 -11.34
CA PRO A 319 -12.02 23.11 -11.47
C PRO A 319 -12.52 24.43 -12.08
N VAL A 320 -12.10 25.56 -11.50
CA VAL A 320 -12.50 26.91 -11.93
C VAL A 320 -11.31 27.57 -12.62
N TYR A 321 -11.57 28.26 -13.73
CA TYR A 321 -10.57 29.09 -14.39
C TYR A 321 -10.12 30.22 -13.45
N LYS A 322 -8.81 30.36 -13.20
CA LYS A 322 -8.23 31.46 -12.43
C LYS A 322 -7.58 32.46 -13.38
N LEU A 323 -7.74 33.76 -13.11
CA LEU A 323 -7.06 34.80 -13.89
C LEU A 323 -5.56 34.76 -13.61
N GLU A 324 -4.75 35.21 -14.57
CA GLU A 324 -3.29 35.19 -14.44
C GLU A 324 -2.76 35.96 -13.21
N SER A 325 -3.42 37.06 -12.84
CA SER A 325 -3.09 37.83 -11.64
C SER A 325 -3.35 37.07 -10.32
N GLU A 326 -4.14 36.01 -10.35
CA GLU A 326 -4.58 35.23 -9.18
C GLU A 326 -3.76 33.96 -9.00
N ILE A 327 -2.88 33.64 -9.96
CA ILE A 327 -2.13 32.38 -9.99
C ILE A 327 -0.68 32.66 -9.61
N ARG A 328 -0.24 31.98 -8.55
CA ARG A 328 1.17 32.00 -8.14
C ARG A 328 2.02 31.33 -9.22
N ARG A 329 3.00 32.05 -9.76
CA ARG A 329 3.91 31.55 -10.79
C ARG A 329 5.01 30.73 -10.13
N PHE A 330 5.16 29.48 -10.55
CA PHE A 330 6.27 28.62 -10.18
C PHE A 330 6.98 28.11 -11.44
N PRO A 331 8.31 27.96 -11.41
CA PRO A 331 9.03 27.25 -12.46
C PRO A 331 8.46 25.84 -12.61
N LEU A 332 8.10 25.46 -13.84
CA LEU A 332 7.48 24.15 -14.09
C LEU A 332 8.38 22.99 -13.65
N GLU A 333 9.70 23.14 -13.80
CA GLU A 333 10.68 22.15 -13.35
C GLU A 333 10.68 21.99 -11.84
N GLU A 334 10.75 23.10 -11.10
CA GLU A 334 10.73 23.08 -9.62
C GLU A 334 9.43 22.47 -9.09
N LEU A 335 8.29 22.83 -9.67
CA LEU A 335 6.98 22.27 -9.28
C LEU A 335 6.89 20.77 -9.57
N THR A 336 7.45 20.32 -10.70
CA THR A 336 7.49 18.89 -11.04
C THR A 336 8.39 18.12 -10.09
N THR A 337 9.60 18.64 -9.83
CA THR A 337 10.58 18.02 -8.94
C THR A 337 10.03 17.95 -7.51
N ASN A 338 9.45 19.03 -6.99
CA ASN A 338 8.84 19.03 -5.66
C ASN A 338 7.70 18.01 -5.55
N ILE A 339 6.84 17.90 -6.55
CA ILE A 339 5.76 16.88 -6.56
C ILE A 339 6.37 15.48 -6.51
N ILE A 340 7.35 15.18 -7.36
CA ILE A 340 7.98 13.86 -7.45
C ILE A 340 8.77 13.52 -6.17
N ASP A 341 9.53 14.48 -5.64
CA ASP A 341 10.35 14.29 -4.44
C ASP A 341 9.48 14.06 -3.20
N ILE A 342 8.40 14.84 -3.04
CA ILE A 342 7.47 14.66 -1.93
C ILE A 342 6.70 13.34 -2.08
N GLU A 343 6.28 12.99 -3.29
CA GLU A 343 5.60 11.72 -3.60
C GLU A 343 6.46 10.52 -3.21
N SER A 344 7.72 10.49 -3.61
CA SER A 344 8.65 9.41 -3.29
C SER A 344 8.81 9.16 -1.78
N ASN A 345 8.57 10.18 -0.95
CA ASN A 345 8.67 10.11 0.51
C ASN A 345 7.36 9.76 1.23
N ILE A 346 6.20 9.96 0.59
CA ILE A 346 4.88 9.90 1.27
C ILE A 346 3.98 8.80 0.69
N THR A 347 4.14 8.42 -0.57
CA THR A 347 3.28 7.46 -1.28
C THR A 347 4.07 6.26 -1.82
N PRO A 348 4.48 5.32 -0.97
CA PRO A 348 5.39 4.22 -1.34
C PRO A 348 4.82 3.23 -2.38
N PHE A 349 3.53 3.33 -2.71
CA PHE A 349 2.85 2.47 -3.69
C PHE A 349 2.27 3.24 -4.87
N ALA A 350 2.62 4.52 -5.00
CA ALA A 350 2.40 5.29 -6.21
C ALA A 350 3.76 5.69 -6.80
N THR A 351 3.78 6.07 -8.07
CA THR A 351 4.96 6.69 -8.68
C THR A 351 4.48 7.68 -9.72
N ILE A 352 4.99 8.91 -9.68
CA ILE A 352 4.68 9.91 -10.70
C ILE A 352 5.66 9.81 -11.87
N ARG A 353 5.12 9.62 -13.09
CA ARG A 353 5.87 9.63 -14.34
C ARG A 353 5.54 10.86 -15.17
N VAL A 354 6.55 11.54 -15.69
CA VAL A 354 6.37 12.61 -16.66
C VAL A 354 6.06 12.01 -18.03
N LYS A 355 4.91 12.35 -18.62
CA LYS A 355 4.48 11.84 -19.94
C LYS A 355 4.81 12.77 -21.08
N LYS A 356 4.51 14.06 -20.94
CA LYS A 356 4.66 15.05 -22.02
C LYS A 356 4.92 16.43 -21.43
N THR A 357 5.75 17.22 -22.10
CA THR A 357 5.92 18.66 -21.82
C THR A 357 5.51 19.42 -23.07
N ASP A 358 4.61 20.39 -22.91
CA ASP A 358 4.22 21.33 -23.94
C ASP A 358 4.68 22.73 -23.50
N ASP A 359 5.56 23.34 -24.29
CA ASP A 359 6.11 24.68 -24.02
C ASP A 359 5.32 25.74 -24.80
N TYR A 360 4.76 26.73 -24.08
CA TYR A 360 4.24 27.96 -24.66
C TYR A 360 5.04 29.15 -24.14
N ASN A 361 5.09 30.25 -24.92
CA ASN A 361 5.99 31.40 -24.70
C ASN A 361 6.08 31.89 -23.23
N GLU A 362 4.96 31.95 -22.50
CA GLU A 362 4.93 32.42 -21.11
C GLU A 362 4.58 31.33 -20.08
N TRP A 363 4.00 30.22 -20.54
CA TRP A 363 3.52 29.13 -19.68
C TRP A 363 3.78 27.79 -20.34
N SER A 364 4.33 26.84 -19.59
CA SER A 364 4.49 25.46 -20.02
C SER A 364 3.54 24.56 -19.23
N SER A 365 3.17 23.43 -19.81
CA SER A 365 2.40 22.39 -19.14
C SER A 365 3.13 21.06 -19.16
N ARG A 366 2.95 20.27 -18.10
CA ARG A 366 3.51 18.93 -18.01
C ARG A 366 2.42 17.94 -17.61
N GLU A 367 2.25 16.91 -18.41
CA GLU A 367 1.39 15.78 -18.09
C GLU A 367 2.15 14.82 -17.16
N LEU A 368 1.54 14.52 -16.03
CA LEU A 368 2.03 13.61 -15.00
C LEU A 368 1.07 12.41 -14.92
N SER A 369 1.65 11.21 -14.83
CA SER A 369 0.93 9.95 -14.69
C SER A 369 1.26 9.35 -13.32
N ILE A 370 0.28 9.33 -12.43
CA ILE A 370 0.35 8.59 -11.17
C ILE A 370 0.14 7.12 -11.50
N VAL A 371 1.17 6.29 -11.37
CA VAL A 371 1.10 4.85 -11.56
C VAL A 371 0.98 4.18 -10.20
N PHE A 372 -0.12 3.46 -9.97
CA PHE A 372 -0.36 2.71 -8.75
C PHE A 372 0.24 1.31 -8.86
N ASN A 373 1.08 0.97 -7.90
CA ASN A 373 1.87 -0.27 -7.85
C ASN A 373 1.48 -1.08 -6.61
N GLY A 374 0.24 -1.54 -6.56
CA GLY A 374 -0.25 -2.29 -5.42
C GLY A 374 -0.72 -1.38 -4.27
N ALA A 375 -1.29 -0.22 -4.61
CA ALA A 375 -1.68 0.79 -3.64
C ALA A 375 -2.97 0.40 -2.88
N SER A 376 -3.13 0.93 -1.67
CA SER A 376 -4.43 0.93 -1.00
C SER A 376 -5.21 2.19 -1.39
N ASN A 377 -6.49 2.26 -1.04
CA ASN A 377 -7.25 3.49 -1.20
C ASN A 377 -6.66 4.67 -0.40
N HIS A 378 -5.89 4.43 0.68
CA HIS A 378 -5.24 5.50 1.44
C HIS A 378 -4.20 6.28 0.64
N GLU A 379 -3.58 5.67 -0.37
CA GLU A 379 -2.66 6.35 -1.27
C GLU A 379 -3.38 7.43 -2.07
N LEU A 380 -4.68 7.29 -2.37
CA LEU A 380 -5.48 8.36 -2.97
C LEU A 380 -5.53 9.60 -2.06
N LEU A 381 -5.68 9.39 -0.75
CA LEU A 381 -5.73 10.47 0.24
C LEU A 381 -4.35 11.14 0.43
N ARG A 382 -3.27 10.36 0.38
CA ARG A 382 -1.90 10.89 0.45
C ARG A 382 -1.52 11.65 -0.81
N LEU A 383 -1.90 11.15 -1.98
CA LEU A 383 -1.74 11.86 -3.25
C LEU A 383 -2.55 13.15 -3.25
N ALA A 384 -3.79 13.12 -2.75
CA ALA A 384 -4.60 14.32 -2.56
C ALA A 384 -3.86 15.38 -1.74
N ALA A 385 -3.16 14.97 -0.67
CA ALA A 385 -2.37 15.87 0.17
C ALA A 385 -1.14 16.43 -0.55
N ILE A 386 -0.44 15.59 -1.32
CA ILE A 386 0.72 16.03 -2.11
C ILE A 386 0.27 17.10 -3.10
N VAL A 387 -0.83 16.85 -3.81
CA VAL A 387 -1.27 17.75 -4.89
C VAL A 387 -2.10 18.94 -4.42
N ASP A 388 -2.39 19.03 -3.12
CA ASP A 388 -3.12 20.16 -2.54
C ASP A 388 -2.25 21.42 -2.48
N GLY A 389 -2.80 22.55 -2.94
CA GLY A 389 -2.10 23.84 -2.93
C GLY A 389 -1.19 24.10 -4.14
N TYR A 390 -1.07 23.18 -5.10
CA TYR A 390 -0.36 23.47 -6.36
C TYR A 390 -1.28 24.23 -7.33
N PRO A 391 -0.82 25.37 -7.89
CA PRO A 391 -1.68 26.24 -8.67
C PRO A 391 -2.10 25.62 -10.01
N GLU A 392 -3.41 25.49 -10.19
CA GLU A 392 -4.06 25.22 -11.47
C GLU A 392 -4.32 26.57 -12.18
N ARG A 393 -3.54 26.93 -13.23
CA ARG A 393 -3.88 28.10 -14.09
C ARG A 393 -5.09 27.80 -14.95
N TYR A 394 -5.00 26.67 -15.60
CA TYR A 394 -6.11 26.02 -16.26
C TYR A 394 -6.57 24.93 -15.30
N PRO A 395 -7.84 24.53 -15.34
CA PRO A 395 -8.27 23.32 -14.64
C PRO A 395 -7.21 22.23 -14.78
N ALA A 396 -6.76 21.60 -13.69
CA ALA A 396 -6.09 20.32 -13.76
C ALA A 396 -7.13 19.33 -14.28
N PHE A 397 -7.37 19.44 -15.58
CA PHE A 397 -8.18 18.50 -16.29
C PHE A 397 -7.39 17.20 -16.25
N PHE A 398 -8.15 16.13 -16.09
CA PHE A 398 -7.89 14.86 -16.71
C PHE A 398 -7.86 15.05 -18.26
N SER A 399 -7.01 15.96 -18.77
CA SER A 399 -7.10 16.66 -20.07
C SER A 399 -6.83 15.79 -21.30
N ALA A 400 -6.42 14.54 -21.11
CA ALA A 400 -6.08 13.63 -22.21
C ALA A 400 -6.79 12.27 -22.14
N CYS A 401 -7.86 12.13 -21.33
CA CYS A 401 -8.54 10.84 -21.14
C CYS A 401 -9.49 10.44 -22.28
N GLN A 402 -9.46 11.12 -23.44
CA GLN A 402 -10.36 10.84 -24.56
C GLN A 402 -10.10 9.48 -25.24
N SER A 403 -9.00 8.79 -24.95
CA SER A 403 -8.74 7.48 -25.56
C SER A 403 -8.10 6.42 -24.65
N GLN A 404 -7.18 6.73 -23.73
CA GLN A 404 -6.58 5.72 -22.83
C GLN A 404 -6.08 6.33 -21.51
N GLY A 405 -6.44 5.71 -20.37
CA GLY A 405 -5.61 5.77 -19.16
C GLY A 405 -6.01 6.69 -18.00
N CYS A 406 -7.31 6.88 -17.75
CA CYS A 406 -7.78 7.51 -16.50
C CYS A 406 -8.67 6.54 -15.71
N SER A 407 -8.21 5.30 -15.66
CA SER A 407 -8.86 4.25 -14.90
C SER A 407 -7.80 3.40 -14.23
N TYR A 408 -8.12 2.95 -13.03
CA TYR A 408 -7.36 1.93 -12.34
C TYR A 408 -8.26 0.75 -12.02
N ASP A 409 -7.66 -0.42 -12.00
CA ASP A 409 -8.30 -1.64 -11.60
C ASP A 409 -8.13 -1.83 -10.09
N VAL A 410 -9.13 -2.48 -9.50
CA VAL A 410 -9.16 -2.80 -8.07
C VAL A 410 -9.20 -4.32 -7.96
N SER A 411 -8.19 -4.90 -7.34
CA SER A 411 -8.13 -6.34 -7.17
C SER A 411 -9.21 -6.83 -6.20
N PRO A 412 -9.47 -8.14 -6.16
CA PRO A 412 -10.34 -8.73 -5.16
C PRO A 412 -9.95 -8.43 -3.70
N GLN A 413 -8.73 -7.98 -3.44
CA GLN A 413 -8.23 -7.65 -2.12
C GLN A 413 -8.25 -6.14 -1.85
N GLY A 414 -8.85 -5.35 -2.75
CA GLY A 414 -8.90 -3.88 -2.66
C GLY A 414 -7.61 -3.19 -3.10
N ILE A 415 -6.72 -3.91 -3.78
CA ILE A 415 -5.43 -3.39 -4.24
C ILE A 415 -5.64 -2.60 -5.55
N ILE A 416 -5.18 -1.36 -5.58
CA ILE A 416 -5.27 -0.48 -6.73
C ILE A 416 -4.04 -0.67 -7.63
N SER A 417 -4.30 -0.89 -8.91
CA SER A 417 -3.28 -0.99 -9.97
C SER A 417 -3.73 -0.26 -11.22
N GLY A 418 -2.82 0.45 -11.89
CA GLY A 418 -3.14 1.21 -13.09
C GLY A 418 -2.60 2.63 -13.00
N ALA A 419 -3.19 3.56 -13.74
CA ALA A 419 -2.71 4.94 -13.74
C ALA A 419 -3.83 5.99 -13.81
N ILE A 420 -3.56 7.12 -13.16
CA ILE A 420 -4.33 8.36 -13.28
C ILE A 420 -3.41 9.43 -13.85
N ASN A 421 -3.85 10.10 -14.91
CA ASN A 421 -3.09 11.20 -15.50
C ASN A 421 -3.69 12.54 -15.08
N PHE A 422 -2.81 13.51 -14.82
CA PHE A 422 -3.16 14.90 -14.53
C PHE A 422 -2.13 15.84 -15.15
N THR A 423 -2.51 17.09 -15.35
CA THR A 423 -1.62 18.09 -15.95
C THR A 423 -1.33 19.21 -14.96
N ILE A 424 -0.06 19.57 -14.84
CA ILE A 424 0.40 20.73 -14.09
C ILE A 424 0.84 21.85 -15.05
N TYR A 425 0.76 23.09 -14.58
CA TYR A 425 1.12 24.28 -15.36
C TYR A 425 2.11 25.13 -14.58
N GLY A 426 3.09 25.71 -15.27
CA GLY A 426 4.11 26.56 -14.66
C GLY A 426 4.79 27.47 -15.70
N THR A 427 5.76 28.28 -15.27
CA THR A 427 6.51 29.15 -16.17
C THR A 427 7.67 28.39 -16.83
N SER A 428 7.93 28.65 -18.11
CA SER A 428 9.09 28.13 -18.84
C SER A 428 10.36 28.91 -18.50
N LEU A 429 11.48 28.23 -18.25
CA LEU A 429 12.79 28.88 -18.03
C LEU A 429 13.40 29.47 -19.31
N ARG A 430 12.82 29.24 -20.50
CA ARG A 430 13.32 29.75 -21.78
C ARG A 430 13.13 31.27 -22.00
N GLY A 431 12.60 32.01 -21.02
CA GLY A 431 12.28 33.44 -21.16
C GLY A 431 13.35 34.45 -20.69
N ASN A 432 14.43 34.04 -20.03
CA ASN A 432 15.42 35.00 -19.46
C ASN A 432 16.78 34.99 -20.18
N SER A 433 16.76 35.01 -21.52
CA SER A 433 17.94 35.33 -22.32
C SER A 433 17.69 36.53 -23.23
N ASN A 434 17.13 37.61 -22.67
CA ASN A 434 17.27 39.01 -23.10
C ASN A 434 16.52 39.92 -22.11
N GLY A 435 17.27 40.55 -21.20
CA GLY A 435 16.81 41.54 -20.23
C GLY A 435 17.97 42.08 -19.44
#